data_AF-A0A9X5IMG7-F1
#
_entry.id   AF-A0A9X5IMG7-F1
#
_cell.length_a   1.000
_cell.length_b   1.000
_cell.length_c   1.000
_cell.angle_alpha   90.00
_cell.angle_beta   90.00
_cell.angle_gamma   90.00
#
_symmetry.space_group_name_H-M   'P 1'
#
loop_
_entity.id
_entity.type
_entity.pdbx_description
1 polymer ?
#
loop_
_entity_poly.entity_id
_entity_poly.type
_entity_poly.pdbx_seq_one_letter_code
_entity_poly.pdbx_strand_id
1 'polypeptide(L)' 'MGVHLFSLAEKLGRTPYSVACKIAALRNMPEEWKDQYRKVSDDIRKSGLSISDYVQHNGLN' A
#
# COMPACT_ATOMS: atom_id res chain seq x y z
N MET A 1 1.55 -3.64 -6.37
CA MET A 1 0.95 -2.28 -6.37
C MET A 1 0.72 -1.72 -4.96
N GLY A 2 0.13 -2.47 -4.02
CA GLY A 2 -0.14 -1.97 -2.66
C GLY A 2 1.11 -1.48 -1.92
N VAL A 3 2.23 -2.18 -2.01
CA VAL A 3 3.43 -1.92 -1.20
C VAL A 3 4.16 -0.60 -1.58
N HIS A 4 4.31 -0.29 -2.87
CA HIS A 4 4.85 1.01 -3.32
C HIS A 4 3.96 2.20 -2.94
N LEU A 5 2.64 1.98 -2.86
CA LEU A 5 1.68 2.99 -2.40
C LEU A 5 1.92 3.35 -0.93
N PHE A 6 2.23 2.37 -0.08
CA PHE A 6 2.57 2.60 1.32
C PHE A 6 3.87 3.42 1.46
N SER A 7 4.93 3.07 0.73
CA SER A 7 6.18 3.84 0.75
C SER A 7 6.01 5.27 0.21
N LEU A 8 5.23 5.45 -0.85
CA LEU A 8 4.91 6.77 -1.40
C LEU A 8 4.12 7.62 -0.40
N ALA A 9 3.17 7.01 0.31
CA ALA A 9 2.36 7.72 1.30
C ALA A 9 3.18 8.17 2.53
N GLU A 10 4.09 7.31 3.00
CA GLU A 10 5.04 7.62 4.07
C GLU A 10 5.91 8.85 3.69
N LYS A 11 6.45 8.88 2.47
CA LYS A 11 7.23 10.03 1.96
C LYS A 11 6.41 11.31 1.80
N LEU A 12 5.13 11.19 1.47
CA LEU A 12 4.23 12.34 1.28
C LEU A 12 3.57 12.81 2.59
N GLY A 13 3.82 12.16 3.72
CA GLY A 13 3.12 12.45 4.99
C GLY A 13 1.60 12.25 4.89
N ARG A 14 1.15 11.38 3.99
CA ARG A 14 -0.27 11.07 3.77
C ARG A 14 -0.59 9.65 4.19
N THR A 15 -1.86 9.37 4.38
CA THR A 15 -2.28 7.99 4.66
C THR A 15 -2.16 7.15 3.37
N PRO A 16 -1.64 5.92 3.45
CA PRO A 16 -1.55 4.99 2.32
C PRO A 16 -2.89 4.76 1.63
N TYR A 17 -3.97 4.75 2.40
CA TYR A 17 -5.34 4.64 1.89
C TYR A 17 -5.73 5.83 1.00
N SER A 18 -5.40 7.06 1.39
CA SER A 18 -5.71 8.26 0.58
C SER A 18 -4.98 8.24 -0.76
N VAL A 19 -3.72 7.80 -0.77
CA VAL A 19 -2.95 7.66 -2.01
C VAL A 19 -3.54 6.54 -2.88
N ALA A 20 -3.91 5.40 -2.29
CA ALA A 20 -4.55 4.29 -2.99
C ALA A 20 -5.88 4.71 -3.64
N CYS A 21 -6.74 5.45 -2.92
CA CYS A 21 -7.99 6.00 -3.46
C CYS A 21 -7.75 6.90 -4.68
N LYS A 22 -6.73 7.78 -4.64
CA LYS A 22 -6.40 8.65 -5.78
C LYS A 22 -5.93 7.86 -6.99
N ILE A 23 -5.07 6.87 -6.80
CA ILE A 23 -4.60 6.02 -7.91
C ILE A 23 -5.76 5.22 -8.49
N ALA A 24 -6.62 4.65 -7.64
CA ALA A 24 -7.79 3.91 -8.08
C ALA A 24 -8.75 4.78 -8.91
N ALA A 25 -9.01 6.02 -8.47
CA ALA A 25 -9.82 6.98 -9.20
C ALA A 25 -9.17 7.37 -10.54
N LEU A 26 -7.87 7.64 -10.57
CA LEU A 26 -7.13 7.99 -11.80
C LEU A 26 -7.10 6.84 -12.81
N ARG A 27 -7.10 5.59 -12.35
CA ARG A 27 -7.04 4.39 -13.19
C ARG A 27 -8.39 3.74 -13.44
N ASN A 28 -9.49 4.33 -12.98
CA ASN A 28 -10.84 3.73 -12.99
C ASN A 28 -10.82 2.27 -12.53
N MET A 29 -10.09 1.97 -11.46
CA MET A 29 -9.95 0.60 -10.95
C MET A 29 -11.26 0.12 -10.29
N PRO A 30 -11.64 -1.15 -10.50
CA PRO A 30 -12.78 -1.77 -9.82
C PRO A 30 -12.52 -1.89 -8.32
N GLU A 31 -13.57 -1.86 -7.49
CA GLU A 31 -13.46 -1.80 -6.02
C GLU A 31 -12.66 -2.94 -5.36
N GLU A 32 -12.40 -4.05 -6.07
CA GLU A 32 -11.55 -5.17 -5.64
C GLU A 32 -10.13 -4.73 -5.22
N TRP A 33 -9.65 -3.56 -5.69
CA TRP A 33 -8.38 -3.00 -5.23
C TRP A 33 -8.36 -2.78 -3.71
N LYS A 34 -9.52 -2.54 -3.07
CA LYS A 34 -9.65 -2.31 -1.63
C LYS A 34 -9.32 -3.57 -0.84
N ASP A 35 -9.71 -4.75 -1.32
CA ASP A 35 -9.41 -6.02 -0.66
C ASP A 35 -7.93 -6.37 -0.76
N GLN A 36 -7.33 -6.12 -1.93
CA GLN A 36 -5.88 -6.24 -2.11
C GLN A 36 -5.10 -5.28 -1.19
N TYR A 37 -5.55 -4.02 -1.09
CA TYR A 37 -4.97 -3.05 -0.16
C TYR A 37 -5.09 -3.52 1.28
N ARG A 38 -6.26 -4.01 1.69
CA ARG A 38 -6.52 -4.47 3.06
C ARG A 38 -5.64 -5.67 3.43
N LYS A 39 -5.50 -6.64 2.52
CA LYS A 39 -4.63 -7.80 2.73
C LYS A 39 -3.17 -7.38 2.97
N VAL A 40 -2.63 -6.53 2.10
CA VAL A 40 -1.25 -6.02 2.26
C VAL A 40 -1.10 -5.21 3.54
N SER A 41 -2.09 -4.38 3.88
CA SER A 41 -2.08 -3.59 5.12
C SER A 41 -2.06 -4.48 6.37
N ASP A 42 -2.84 -5.56 6.38
CA ASP A 42 -2.88 -6.51 7.49
C ASP A 42 -1.60 -7.35 7.56
N ASP A 43 -1.02 -7.72 6.42
CA ASP A 43 0.25 -8.46 6.37
C ASP A 43 1.41 -7.61 6.91
N ILE A 44 1.48 -6.32 6.55
CA ILE A 44 2.45 -5.37 7.12
C ILE A 44 2.25 -5.29 8.65
N ARG A 45 1.02 -5.10 9.10
CA ARG A 45 0.71 -4.98 10.54
C ARG A 45 1.07 -6.25 11.32
N LYS A 46 0.83 -7.44 10.75
CA LYS A 46 1.20 -8.73 11.35
C LYS A 46 2.70 -8.99 11.34
N SER A 47 3.41 -8.49 10.34
CA SER A 47 4.86 -8.67 10.23
C SER A 47 5.64 -7.93 11.32
N GLY A 48 5.04 -6.89 11.92
CA GLY A 48 5.72 -6.00 12.88
C GLY A 48 6.83 -5.15 12.24
N LEU A 49 6.99 -5.24 10.92
CA LEU A 49 7.97 -4.47 10.15
C LEU A 49 7.43 -3.07 9.86
N SER A 50 8.35 -2.13 9.69
CA SER A 50 8.01 -0.88 9.03
C SER A 50 7.58 -1.18 7.59
N ILE A 51 6.82 -0.26 6.99
CA ILE A 51 6.42 -0.37 5.58
C ILE A 51 7.65 -0.57 4.70
N SER A 52 8.70 0.23 4.91
CA SER A 52 9.93 0.21 4.13
C SER A 52 10.67 -1.13 4.24
N ASP A 53 10.75 -1.70 5.45
CA ASP A 53 11.36 -3.02 5.67
C ASP A 53 10.52 -4.14 5.04
N TYR A 54 9.19 -4.05 5.14
CA TYR A 54 8.29 -5.01 4.49
C TYR A 54 8.44 -4.98 2.95
N VAL A 55 8.62 -3.80 2.35
CA VAL A 55 8.87 -3.66 0.90
C VAL A 55 10.15 -4.38 0.50
N GLN A 56 11.24 -4.14 1.23
CA GLN A 56 12.54 -4.75 0.97
C GLN A 56 12.51 -6.27 1.15
N HIS A 57 11.85 -6.74 2.21
CA HIS A 57 11.81 -8.16 2.56
C HIS A 57 10.96 -9.00 1.59
N ASN A 58 9.89 -8.43 1.03
CA ASN A 58 9.03 -9.14 0.07
C ASN A 58 9.52 -9.08 -1.38
N GLY A 59 10.71 -8.52 -1.64
CA GLY A 59 11.35 -8.58 -2.97
C GLY A 59 10.53 -7.94 -4.10
N LEU A 60 9.66 -6.97 -3.78
CA LEU A 60 8.91 -6.20 -4.78
C LEU A 60 9.76 -5.02 -5.27
N ASN A 61 10.84 -5.33 -5.99
CA ASN A 61 11.56 -4.37 -6.83
C ASN A 61 10.90 -4.28 -8.22
#